data_AF-A0A7Y3L0A7-F1
#
_entry.id   AF-A0A7Y3L0A7-F1
#
_cell.length_a   1.000
_cell.length_b   1.000
_cell.length_c   1.000
_cell.angle_alpha   90.00
_cell.angle_beta   90.00
_cell.angle_gamma   90.00
#
_symmetry.space_group_name_H-M   'P 1'
#
loop_
_entity.id
_entity.type
_entity.pdbx_description
1 polymer ?
#
loop_
_entity_poly.entity_id
_entity_poly.type
_entity_poly.pdbx_seq_one_letter_code
_entity_poly.pdbx_strand_id
1 'polypeptide(L)'
;MKDALNFAALFLRRPSQAADACRRPNAVRLGLIIYAVSAVVSLATSWFDPLRYVDPNAPALAGHSLGFWASVALWEPVLAALGIWFGVLALDWLQEGWLPFKAAVAALWTAVPVTLALSYSSPRMHMGRGPFIAGLALWLVPGLVLTRRTSARAWREVGAFLLGLNAVQAVGLAVTLVAALARSEDLLKTVDIAVLLWLLAVSGLGLRRLRGISTARAVFAVLFSLVLSTAVPVLAYLLGLVPMPVLKVVLYV
;
A
#
# COMPACT_ATOMS: atom_id res chain seq x y z
N MET A 1 -17.88 5.03 -17.26
CA MET A 1 -16.47 5.43 -17.47
C MET A 1 -16.22 6.92 -17.22
N LYS A 2 -16.97 7.84 -17.85
CA LYS A 2 -16.80 9.30 -17.67
C LYS A 2 -16.76 9.74 -16.19
N ASP A 3 -17.63 9.20 -15.35
CA ASP A 3 -17.66 9.53 -13.91
C ASP A 3 -16.42 9.06 -13.15
N ALA A 4 -15.86 7.90 -13.51
CA ALA A 4 -14.64 7.39 -12.90
C ALA A 4 -13.42 8.24 -13.29
N LEU A 5 -13.35 8.70 -14.54
CA LEU A 5 -12.31 9.62 -15.00
C LEU A 5 -12.41 10.98 -14.29
N ASN A 6 -13.63 11.53 -14.18
CA ASN A 6 -13.85 12.76 -13.43
C ASN A 6 -13.47 12.61 -11.95
N PHE A 7 -13.79 11.46 -11.35
CA PHE A 7 -13.41 11.15 -9.97
C PHE A 7 -11.88 11.02 -9.82
N ALA A 8 -11.21 10.30 -10.71
CA ALA A 8 -9.75 10.16 -10.75
C ALA A 8 -9.05 11.53 -10.90
N ALA A 9 -9.57 12.40 -11.78
CA ALA A 9 -9.02 13.73 -11.99
C ALA A 9 -9.02 14.60 -10.73
N LEU A 10 -9.94 14.36 -9.78
CA LEU A 10 -9.94 15.04 -8.48
C LEU A 10 -8.70 14.67 -7.66
N PHE A 11 -8.28 13.41 -7.66
CA PHE A 11 -7.07 12.98 -6.93
C PHE A 11 -5.80 13.60 -7.52
N LEU A 12 -5.76 13.75 -8.85
CA LEU A 12 -4.62 14.32 -9.56
C LEU A 12 -4.51 15.85 -9.42
N ARG A 13 -5.64 16.56 -9.28
CA ARG A 13 -5.66 18.03 -9.38
C ARG A 13 -6.18 18.75 -8.13
N ARG A 14 -7.09 18.13 -7.38
CA ARG A 14 -7.83 18.76 -6.27
C ARG A 14 -8.07 17.78 -5.10
N PRO A 15 -7.02 17.41 -4.34
CA PRO A 15 -7.09 16.36 -3.32
C PRO A 15 -8.17 16.59 -2.25
N SER A 16 -8.39 17.84 -1.83
CA SER A 16 -9.44 18.18 -0.87
C SER A 16 -10.85 17.95 -1.41
N GLN A 17 -11.08 18.20 -2.71
CA GLN A 17 -12.37 17.93 -3.36
C GLN A 17 -12.57 16.42 -3.59
N ALA A 18 -11.48 15.68 -3.83
CA ALA A 18 -11.52 14.23 -3.91
C ALA A 18 -12.05 13.61 -2.60
N ALA A 19 -11.56 14.10 -1.44
CA ALA A 19 -12.04 13.68 -0.13
C ALA A 19 -13.54 13.93 0.07
N ASP A 20 -14.04 15.12 -0.31
CA ASP A 20 -15.47 15.42 -0.20
C ASP A 20 -16.30 14.52 -1.15
N ALA A 21 -15.78 14.19 -2.34
CA ALA A 21 -16.42 13.27 -3.28
C ALA A 21 -16.50 11.82 -2.77
N CYS A 22 -15.58 11.39 -1.89
CA CYS A 22 -15.58 10.05 -1.28
C CYS A 22 -16.77 9.80 -0.34
N ARG A 23 -17.50 10.85 0.08
CA ARG A 23 -18.70 10.72 0.92
C ARG A 23 -19.93 10.22 0.15
N ARG A 24 -19.91 10.35 -1.18
CA ARG A 24 -21.01 9.95 -2.07
C ARG A 24 -21.28 8.45 -1.99
N PRO A 25 -22.54 8.00 -2.17
CA PRO A 25 -22.90 6.58 -2.08
C PRO A 25 -22.17 5.69 -3.10
N ASN A 26 -21.88 6.21 -4.28
CA ASN A 26 -21.21 5.49 -5.36
C ASN A 26 -19.66 5.56 -5.33
N ALA A 27 -19.06 6.25 -4.35
CA ALA A 27 -17.62 6.50 -4.34
C ALA A 27 -16.76 5.22 -4.28
N VAL A 28 -17.17 4.21 -3.51
CA VAL A 28 -16.46 2.92 -3.44
C VAL A 28 -16.42 2.25 -4.81
N ARG A 29 -17.55 2.23 -5.53
CA ARG A 29 -17.62 1.66 -6.88
C ARG A 29 -16.69 2.40 -7.84
N LEU A 30 -16.66 3.73 -7.78
CA LEU A 30 -15.76 4.54 -8.62
C LEU A 30 -14.28 4.27 -8.25
N GLY A 31 -13.96 4.19 -6.96
CA GLY A 31 -12.64 3.82 -6.48
C GLY A 31 -12.20 2.43 -6.94
N LEU A 32 -13.09 1.43 -6.87
CA LEU A 32 -12.80 0.07 -7.37
C LEU A 32 -12.50 0.04 -8.86
N ILE A 33 -13.21 0.84 -9.67
CA ILE A 33 -12.92 0.97 -11.11
C ILE A 33 -11.52 1.55 -11.32
N ILE A 34 -11.17 2.61 -10.58
CA ILE A 34 -9.83 3.23 -10.64
C ILE A 34 -8.75 2.22 -10.24
N TYR A 35 -8.95 1.53 -9.13
CA TYR A 35 -8.04 0.49 -8.65
C TYR A 35 -7.87 -0.63 -9.69
N ALA A 36 -8.97 -1.14 -10.27
CA ALA A 36 -8.89 -2.19 -11.29
C ALA A 36 -8.09 -1.75 -12.51
N VAL A 37 -8.28 -0.50 -12.97
CA VAL A 37 -7.48 0.07 -14.07
C VAL A 37 -6.00 0.19 -13.65
N SER A 38 -5.73 0.70 -12.44
CA SER A 38 -4.36 0.81 -11.93
C SER A 38 -3.66 -0.53 -11.83
N ALA A 39 -4.34 -1.57 -11.33
CA ALA A 39 -3.79 -2.92 -11.24
C ALA A 39 -3.46 -3.50 -12.62
N VAL A 40 -4.33 -3.29 -13.62
CA VAL A 40 -4.04 -3.70 -15.01
C VAL A 40 -2.83 -2.95 -15.57
N VAL A 41 -2.74 -1.63 -15.35
CA VAL A 41 -1.59 -0.81 -15.77
C VAL A 41 -0.31 -1.26 -15.06
N SER A 42 -0.39 -1.58 -13.78
CA SER A 42 0.71 -2.08 -12.95
C SER A 42 1.28 -3.39 -13.49
N LEU A 43 0.39 -4.37 -13.74
CA LEU A 43 0.77 -5.66 -14.33
C LEU A 43 1.35 -5.48 -15.74
N ALA A 44 0.74 -4.61 -16.56
CA ALA A 44 1.25 -4.33 -17.91
C ALA A 44 2.64 -3.69 -17.86
N THR A 45 2.88 -2.75 -16.94
CA THR A 45 4.17 -2.07 -16.75
C THR A 45 5.23 -3.03 -16.22
N SER A 46 4.85 -3.92 -15.30
CA SER A 46 5.73 -4.98 -14.77
C SER A 46 6.23 -5.91 -15.88
N TRP A 47 5.43 -6.13 -16.92
CA TRP A 47 5.87 -6.92 -18.08
C TRP A 47 7.04 -6.29 -18.85
N PHE A 48 7.23 -4.97 -18.77
CA PHE A 48 8.33 -4.24 -19.43
C PHE A 48 9.63 -4.24 -18.61
N ASP A 49 9.63 -4.79 -17.40
CA ASP A 49 10.80 -4.88 -16.51
C ASP A 49 11.57 -3.55 -16.34
N PRO A 50 10.89 -2.44 -16.00
CA PRO A 50 11.54 -1.13 -15.88
C PRO A 50 12.61 -1.08 -14.78
N LEU A 51 12.54 -1.98 -13.80
CA LEU A 51 13.40 -2.01 -12.62
C LEU A 51 14.77 -2.63 -12.89
N ARG A 52 14.89 -3.49 -13.91
CA ARG A 52 16.18 -4.05 -14.35
C ARG A 52 17.17 -2.98 -14.81
N TYR A 53 16.69 -1.78 -15.12
CA TYR A 53 17.53 -0.64 -15.47
C TYR A 53 18.05 0.15 -14.26
N VAL A 54 17.47 -0.03 -13.07
CA VAL A 54 17.78 0.75 -11.86
C VAL A 54 18.43 -0.12 -10.77
N ASP A 55 18.02 -1.38 -10.67
CA ASP A 55 18.58 -2.34 -9.72
C ASP A 55 19.09 -3.59 -10.46
N PRO A 56 20.40 -3.85 -10.48
CA PRO A 56 20.95 -5.06 -11.09
C PRO A 56 20.52 -6.35 -10.35
N ASN A 57 19.96 -6.24 -9.15
CA ASN A 57 19.38 -7.34 -8.39
C ASN A 57 17.86 -7.51 -8.61
N ALA A 58 17.24 -6.63 -9.41
CA ALA A 58 15.84 -6.78 -9.77
C ALA A 58 15.59 -8.17 -10.38
N PRO A 59 14.48 -8.83 -10.05
CA PRO A 59 14.16 -10.13 -10.63
C PRO A 59 14.08 -10.01 -12.15
N ALA A 60 14.79 -10.85 -12.90
CA ALA A 60 14.62 -10.90 -14.35
C ALA A 60 13.20 -11.40 -14.66
N LEU A 61 12.34 -10.51 -15.17
CA LEU A 61 10.91 -10.84 -15.38
C LEU A 61 10.67 -11.61 -16.70
N ALA A 62 11.68 -11.69 -17.56
CA ALA A 62 11.62 -12.41 -18.83
C ALA A 62 11.53 -13.94 -18.61
N GLY A 63 10.50 -14.56 -19.20
CA GLY A 63 10.37 -16.03 -19.26
C GLY A 63 9.50 -16.67 -18.18
N HIS A 64 8.80 -15.89 -17.35
CA HIS A 64 7.84 -16.43 -16.40
C HIS A 64 6.50 -16.82 -17.07
N SER A 65 5.90 -17.92 -16.60
CA SER A 65 4.64 -18.46 -17.13
C SER A 65 3.42 -17.60 -16.77
N LEU A 66 2.30 -17.76 -17.48
CA LEU A 66 1.03 -17.12 -17.13
C LEU A 66 0.58 -17.44 -15.68
N GLY A 67 0.87 -18.65 -15.20
CA GLY A 67 0.56 -19.05 -13.82
C GLY A 67 1.34 -18.26 -12.76
N PHE A 68 2.57 -17.85 -13.07
CA PHE A 68 3.35 -16.96 -12.21
C PHE A 68 2.67 -15.58 -12.11
N TRP A 69 2.32 -14.98 -13.24
CA TRP A 69 1.67 -13.67 -13.28
C TRP A 69 0.27 -13.68 -12.66
N ALA A 70 -0.48 -14.78 -12.82
CA ALA A 70 -1.72 -14.99 -12.09
C ALA A 70 -1.48 -14.99 -10.57
N SER A 71 -0.40 -15.63 -10.10
CA SER A 71 -0.05 -15.65 -8.68
C SER A 71 0.32 -14.25 -8.16
N VAL A 72 1.05 -13.45 -8.93
CA VAL A 72 1.34 -12.04 -8.61
C VAL A 72 0.06 -11.21 -8.57
N ALA A 73 -0.81 -11.34 -9.58
CA ALA A 73 -2.07 -10.61 -9.67
C ALA A 73 -3.06 -10.94 -8.54
N LEU A 74 -2.97 -12.12 -7.92
CA LEU A 74 -3.77 -12.48 -6.75
C LEU A 74 -3.34 -11.74 -5.48
N TRP A 75 -2.08 -11.28 -5.40
CA TRP A 75 -1.57 -10.53 -4.25
C TRP A 75 -1.97 -9.05 -4.26
N GLU A 76 -2.11 -8.45 -5.45
CA GLU A 76 -2.58 -7.07 -5.62
C GLU A 76 -3.85 -6.73 -4.81
N PRO A 77 -4.99 -7.46 -4.96
CA PRO A 77 -6.20 -7.15 -4.19
C PRO A 77 -6.03 -7.41 -2.69
N VAL A 78 -5.18 -8.36 -2.31
CA VAL A 78 -4.87 -8.62 -0.89
C VAL A 78 -4.12 -7.43 -0.30
N LEU A 79 -3.12 -6.89 -1.01
CA LEU A 79 -2.36 -5.73 -0.55
C LEU A 79 -3.19 -4.46 -0.55
N ALA A 80 -4.03 -4.24 -1.56
CA ALA A 80 -4.96 -3.13 -1.56
C ALA A 80 -5.91 -3.21 -0.36
N ALA A 81 -6.45 -4.40 -0.06
CA ALA A 81 -7.31 -4.62 1.10
C ALA A 81 -6.57 -4.39 2.42
N LEU A 82 -5.32 -4.87 2.55
CA LEU A 82 -4.49 -4.65 3.73
C LEU A 82 -4.13 -3.18 3.91
N GLY A 83 -3.76 -2.48 2.84
CA GLY A 83 -3.47 -1.04 2.88
C GLY A 83 -4.68 -0.20 3.28
N ILE A 84 -5.88 -0.60 2.83
CA ILE A 84 -7.14 -0.01 3.30
C ILE A 84 -7.37 -0.35 4.77
N TRP A 85 -7.19 -1.60 5.17
CA TRP A 85 -7.37 -2.07 6.54
C TRP A 85 -6.47 -1.32 7.53
N PHE A 86 -5.15 -1.38 7.33
CA PHE A 86 -4.20 -0.66 8.16
C PHE A 86 -4.39 0.86 8.07
N GLY A 87 -4.69 1.41 6.90
CA GLY A 87 -4.91 2.85 6.72
C GLY A 87 -6.09 3.37 7.52
N VAL A 88 -7.23 2.68 7.44
CA VAL A 88 -8.43 3.00 8.22
C VAL A 88 -8.17 2.90 9.72
N LEU A 89 -7.58 1.80 10.17
CA LEU A 89 -7.31 1.58 11.60
C LEU A 89 -6.30 2.59 12.15
N ALA A 90 -5.24 2.88 11.39
CA ALA A 90 -4.24 3.86 11.78
C ALA A 90 -4.85 5.26 11.90
N LEU A 91 -5.70 5.67 10.95
CA LEU A 91 -6.37 6.96 11.01
C LEU A 91 -7.33 7.07 12.20
N ASP A 92 -8.12 6.04 12.46
CA ASP A 92 -9.07 6.01 13.59
C ASP A 92 -8.30 6.03 14.92
N TRP A 93 -7.24 5.24 15.01
CA TRP A 93 -6.37 5.24 16.18
C TRP A 93 -5.63 6.56 16.36
N LEU A 94 -5.13 7.21 15.30
CA LEU A 94 -4.38 8.45 15.38
C LEU A 94 -5.26 9.70 15.49
N GLN A 95 -6.57 9.58 15.49
CA GLN A 95 -7.47 10.74 15.52
C GLN A 95 -7.31 11.58 16.81
N GLU A 96 -7.13 10.92 17.95
CA GLU A 96 -7.08 11.57 19.26
C GLU A 96 -5.77 11.28 20.00
N GLY A 97 -5.61 11.81 21.22
CA GLY A 97 -4.51 11.49 22.14
C GLY A 97 -3.14 12.08 21.77
N TRP A 98 -2.14 11.80 22.61
CA TRP A 98 -0.79 12.35 22.47
C TRP A 98 -0.02 11.68 21.32
N LEU A 99 0.33 12.47 20.30
CA LEU A 99 0.95 11.97 19.06
C LEU A 99 2.30 11.26 19.29
N PRO A 100 3.24 11.79 20.10
CA PRO A 100 4.52 11.12 20.37
C PRO A 100 4.35 9.71 20.94
N PHE A 101 3.41 9.51 21.87
CA PHE A 101 3.13 8.17 22.40
C PHE A 101 2.55 7.24 21.32
N LYS A 102 1.60 7.71 20.51
CA LYS A 102 1.06 6.90 19.41
C LYS A 102 2.13 6.60 18.36
N ALA A 103 3.05 7.52 18.10
CA ALA A 103 4.17 7.27 17.21
C ALA A 103 5.13 6.21 17.79
N ALA A 104 5.41 6.24 19.10
CA ALA A 104 6.23 5.22 19.76
C ALA A 104 5.55 3.84 19.74
N VAL A 105 4.25 3.78 20.03
CA VAL A 105 3.48 2.53 19.94
C VAL A 105 3.41 2.01 18.51
N ALA A 106 3.26 2.90 17.51
CA ALA A 106 3.33 2.53 16.10
C ALA A 106 4.69 1.94 15.77
N ALA A 107 5.78 2.60 16.15
CA ALA A 107 7.14 2.11 15.91
C ALA A 107 7.34 0.72 16.51
N LEU A 108 6.89 0.49 17.75
CA LEU A 108 6.93 -0.82 18.38
C LEU A 108 6.06 -1.84 17.64
N TRP A 109 4.85 -1.46 17.24
CA TRP A 109 3.92 -2.34 16.53
C TRP A 109 4.45 -2.74 15.15
N THR A 110 5.15 -1.84 14.45
CA THR A 110 5.86 -2.15 13.19
C THR A 110 7.15 -2.93 13.39
N ALA A 111 7.83 -2.77 14.53
CA ALA A 111 9.06 -3.49 14.82
C ALA A 111 8.79 -4.99 15.07
N VAL A 112 7.63 -5.35 15.64
CA VAL A 112 7.27 -6.75 15.93
C VAL A 112 7.36 -7.67 14.70
N PRO A 113 6.70 -7.40 13.55
CA PRO A 113 6.77 -8.30 12.40
C PRO A 113 8.19 -8.38 11.82
N VAL A 114 8.96 -7.30 11.87
CA VAL A 114 10.37 -7.28 11.43
C VAL A 114 11.24 -8.12 12.35
N THR A 115 11.11 -7.97 13.66
CA THR A 115 11.84 -8.76 14.66
C THR A 115 11.47 -10.24 14.56
N LEU A 116 10.18 -10.58 14.42
CA LEU A 116 9.74 -11.95 14.22
C LEU A 116 10.34 -12.55 12.93
N ALA A 117 10.39 -11.77 11.85
CA ALA A 117 11.01 -12.19 10.59
C ALA A 117 12.52 -12.48 10.74
N LEU A 118 13.24 -11.61 11.44
CA LEU A 118 14.67 -11.78 11.72
C LEU A 118 14.93 -13.00 12.62
N SER A 119 14.12 -13.21 13.66
CA SER A 119 14.26 -14.35 14.57
C SER A 119 13.95 -15.68 13.88
N TYR A 120 12.99 -15.71 12.95
CA TYR A 120 12.69 -16.92 12.20
C TYR A 120 13.79 -17.28 11.19
N SER A 121 14.38 -16.27 10.53
CA SER A 121 15.40 -16.46 9.48
C SER A 121 16.84 -16.61 10.00
N SER A 122 17.14 -16.10 11.20
CA SER A 122 18.48 -16.15 11.78
C SER A 122 18.81 -17.52 12.38
N PRO A 123 19.93 -18.17 11.97
CA PRO A 123 20.37 -19.43 12.57
C PRO A 123 20.65 -19.33 14.09
N ARG A 124 20.96 -18.11 14.59
CA ARG A 124 21.31 -17.87 15.99
C ARG A 124 20.09 -17.63 16.89
N MET A 125 18.93 -17.34 16.31
CA MET A 125 17.71 -17.00 17.05
C MET A 125 16.51 -17.83 16.56
N HIS A 126 16.78 -18.97 15.91
CA HIS A 126 15.80 -19.71 15.13
C HIS A 126 14.56 -20.06 15.96
N MET A 127 13.52 -19.26 15.78
CA MET A 127 12.25 -19.45 16.43
C MET A 127 11.49 -20.54 15.68
N GLY A 128 11.01 -21.56 16.38
CA GLY A 128 10.17 -22.58 15.77
C GLY A 128 8.92 -21.97 15.10
N ARG A 129 8.37 -22.66 14.09
CA ARG A 129 7.17 -22.19 13.37
C ARG A 129 5.99 -21.87 14.29
N GLY A 130 5.78 -22.66 15.35
CA GLY A 130 4.69 -22.47 16.31
C GLY A 130 4.75 -21.11 17.03
N PRO A 131 5.84 -20.80 17.76
CA PRO A 131 6.00 -19.50 18.41
C PRO A 131 5.97 -18.31 17.43
N PHE A 132 6.48 -18.48 16.20
CA PHE A 132 6.38 -17.44 15.15
C PHE A 132 4.92 -17.16 14.76
N ILE A 133 4.14 -18.21 14.46
CA ILE A 133 2.71 -18.08 14.13
C ILE A 133 1.92 -17.50 15.31
N ALA A 134 2.19 -17.96 16.54
CA ALA A 134 1.54 -17.43 17.75
C ALA A 134 1.85 -15.94 17.95
N GLY A 135 3.11 -15.53 17.74
CA GLY A 135 3.52 -14.12 17.79
C GLY A 135 2.80 -13.26 16.75
N LEU A 136 2.65 -13.76 15.52
CA LEU A 136 1.91 -13.08 14.46
C LEU A 136 0.40 -12.98 14.75
N ALA A 137 -0.20 -14.04 15.28
CA ALA A 137 -1.61 -14.02 15.67
C ALA A 137 -1.86 -12.98 16.78
N LEU A 138 -0.99 -12.93 17.80
CA LEU A 138 -1.06 -11.94 18.87
C LEU A 138 -0.85 -10.52 18.35
N TRP A 139 0.07 -10.33 17.40
CA TRP A 139 0.35 -9.04 16.77
C TRP A 139 -0.86 -8.43 16.04
N LEU A 140 -1.76 -9.26 15.51
CA LEU A 140 -3.00 -8.82 14.84
C LEU A 140 -4.12 -8.43 15.81
N VAL A 141 -4.07 -8.88 17.07
CA VAL A 141 -5.15 -8.67 18.06
C VAL A 141 -5.54 -7.19 18.22
N PRO A 142 -4.60 -6.24 18.39
CA PRO A 142 -4.96 -4.82 18.50
C PRO A 142 -5.73 -4.31 17.27
N GLY A 143 -5.33 -4.74 16.07
CA GLY A 143 -6.00 -4.37 14.83
C GLY A 143 -7.43 -4.94 14.74
N LEU A 144 -7.63 -6.18 15.18
CA LEU A 144 -8.96 -6.80 15.25
C LEU A 144 -9.88 -6.10 16.25
N VAL A 145 -9.35 -5.69 17.41
CA VAL A 145 -10.11 -4.93 18.41
C VAL A 145 -10.51 -3.55 17.86
N LEU A 146 -9.59 -2.86 17.19
CA LEU A 146 -9.86 -1.57 16.57
C LEU A 146 -10.88 -1.69 15.42
N THR A 147 -10.81 -2.75 14.62
CA THR A 147 -11.76 -3.00 13.52
C THR A 147 -13.21 -3.02 13.98
N ARG A 148 -13.47 -3.61 15.16
CA ARG A 148 -14.82 -3.67 15.74
C ARG A 148 -15.34 -2.30 16.22
N ARG A 149 -14.44 -1.35 16.47
CA ARG A 149 -14.79 0.01 16.94
C ARG A 149 -14.97 0.98 15.78
N THR A 150 -14.33 0.72 14.65
CA THR A 150 -14.38 1.62 13.50
C THR A 150 -15.71 1.52 12.76
N SER A 151 -16.39 2.66 12.60
CA SER A 151 -17.69 2.72 11.93
C SER A 151 -17.65 2.29 10.46
N ALA A 152 -18.74 1.66 9.98
CA ALA A 152 -18.90 1.29 8.56
C ALA A 152 -18.75 2.50 7.61
N ARG A 153 -19.15 3.69 8.07
CA ARG A 153 -18.97 4.94 7.32
C ARG A 153 -17.48 5.26 7.10
N ALA A 154 -16.64 5.11 8.13
CA ALA A 154 -15.20 5.33 8.03
C ALA A 154 -14.57 4.37 7.03
N TRP A 155 -14.90 3.08 7.12
CA TRP A 155 -14.47 2.05 6.16
C TRP A 155 -14.80 2.42 4.72
N ARG A 156 -16.04 2.82 4.47
CA ARG A 156 -16.53 3.20 3.14
C ARG A 156 -15.82 4.44 2.59
N GLU A 157 -15.75 5.52 3.38
CA GLU A 157 -15.22 6.80 2.92
C GLU A 157 -13.71 6.78 2.74
N VAL A 158 -12.97 6.26 3.71
CA VAL A 158 -11.51 6.13 3.65
C VAL A 158 -11.13 5.07 2.63
N GLY A 159 -11.83 3.93 2.59
CA GLY A 159 -11.60 2.89 1.59
C GLY A 159 -11.80 3.41 0.17
N ALA A 160 -12.88 4.15 -0.10
CA ALA A 160 -13.09 4.80 -1.40
C ALA A 160 -11.97 5.80 -1.73
N PHE A 161 -11.47 6.54 -0.74
CA PHE A 161 -10.36 7.47 -0.92
C PHE A 161 -9.06 6.76 -1.28
N LEU A 162 -8.68 5.72 -0.54
CA LEU A 162 -7.46 4.95 -0.78
C LEU A 162 -7.53 4.19 -2.11
N LEU A 163 -8.68 3.65 -2.48
CA LEU A 163 -8.90 3.08 -3.81
C LEU A 163 -8.75 4.14 -4.91
N GLY A 164 -9.35 5.32 -4.73
CA GLY A 164 -9.22 6.42 -5.69
C GLY A 164 -7.79 6.98 -5.81
N LEU A 165 -6.99 6.87 -4.75
CA LEU A 165 -5.58 7.28 -4.74
C LEU A 165 -4.74 6.54 -5.79
N ASN A 166 -5.15 5.33 -6.19
CA ASN A 166 -4.55 4.56 -7.28
C ASN A 166 -4.59 5.31 -8.63
N ALA A 167 -5.40 6.36 -8.78
CA ALA A 167 -5.33 7.23 -9.96
C ALA A 167 -3.96 7.92 -10.09
N VAL A 168 -3.35 8.30 -8.96
CA VAL A 168 -2.00 8.87 -8.93
C VAL A 168 -0.98 7.81 -9.33
N GLN A 169 -1.10 6.60 -8.79
CA GLN A 169 -0.21 5.49 -9.12
C GLN A 169 -0.30 5.11 -10.60
N ALA A 170 -1.50 5.02 -11.18
CA ALA A 170 -1.68 4.73 -12.59
C ALA A 170 -0.99 5.76 -13.52
N VAL A 171 -1.08 7.06 -13.17
CA VAL A 171 -0.36 8.11 -13.92
C VAL A 171 1.14 8.02 -13.67
N GLY A 172 1.57 7.77 -12.44
CA GLY A 172 2.98 7.56 -12.09
C GLY A 172 3.60 6.43 -12.90
N LEU A 173 2.96 5.26 -12.91
CA LEU A 173 3.39 4.09 -13.69
C LEU A 173 3.50 4.39 -15.19
N ALA A 174 2.56 5.16 -15.76
CA ALA A 174 2.65 5.57 -17.16
C ALA A 174 3.89 6.44 -17.43
N VAL A 175 4.23 7.35 -16.52
CA VAL A 175 5.44 8.18 -16.61
C VAL A 175 6.70 7.33 -16.39
N THR A 176 6.70 6.41 -15.43
CA THR A 176 7.79 5.45 -15.19
C THR A 176 8.03 4.58 -16.41
N LEU A 177 6.98 4.13 -17.09
CA LEU A 177 7.11 3.38 -18.35
C LEU A 177 7.80 4.21 -19.44
N VAL A 178 7.42 5.49 -19.60
CA VAL A 178 8.09 6.40 -20.55
C VAL A 178 9.57 6.59 -20.17
N ALA A 179 9.87 6.75 -18.88
CA ALA A 179 11.24 6.90 -18.39
C ALA A 179 12.09 5.63 -18.61
N ALA A 180 11.49 4.45 -18.42
CA ALA A 180 12.13 3.16 -18.70
C ALA A 180 12.40 2.97 -20.19
N LEU A 181 11.46 3.36 -21.07
CA LEU A 181 11.66 3.35 -22.52
C LEU A 181 12.78 4.31 -22.95
N ALA A 182 12.94 5.44 -22.25
CA ALA A 182 14.05 6.37 -22.44
C ALA A 182 15.38 5.88 -21.84
N ARG A 183 15.37 4.78 -21.07
CA ARG A 183 16.54 4.18 -20.40
C ARG A 183 17.34 5.16 -19.53
N SER A 184 16.65 6.08 -18.85
CA SER A 184 17.27 7.06 -17.96
C SER A 184 17.00 6.71 -16.50
N GLU A 185 18.05 6.31 -15.79
CA GLU A 185 17.99 5.99 -14.35
C GLU A 185 17.61 7.22 -13.50
N ASP A 186 18.18 8.39 -13.82
CA ASP A 186 17.87 9.64 -13.12
C ASP A 186 16.41 10.04 -13.29
N LEU A 187 15.86 9.86 -14.50
CA LEU A 187 14.46 10.13 -14.77
C LEU A 187 13.56 9.18 -13.98
N LEU A 188 13.89 7.87 -13.94
CA LEU A 188 13.14 6.89 -13.15
C LEU A 188 13.12 7.25 -11.66
N LYS A 189 14.29 7.51 -11.06
CA LYS A 189 14.40 7.93 -9.65
C LYS A 189 13.62 9.22 -9.36
N THR A 190 13.71 10.20 -10.25
CA THR A 190 13.01 11.49 -10.10
C THR A 190 11.50 11.28 -10.14
N VAL A 191 11.00 10.45 -11.06
CA VAL A 191 9.58 10.10 -11.17
C VAL A 191 9.11 9.39 -9.91
N ASP A 192 9.83 8.40 -9.41
CA ASP A 192 9.46 7.65 -8.20
C ASP A 192 9.38 8.57 -6.97
N ILE A 193 10.38 9.44 -6.78
CA ILE A 193 10.38 10.43 -5.69
C ILE A 193 9.20 11.40 -5.86
N ALA A 194 8.95 11.90 -7.07
CA ALA A 194 7.85 12.82 -7.34
C ALA A 194 6.49 12.17 -7.08
N VAL A 195 6.28 10.92 -7.52
CA VAL A 195 5.07 10.14 -7.29
C VAL A 195 4.87 9.89 -5.80
N LEU A 196 5.92 9.49 -5.07
CA LEU A 196 5.85 9.28 -3.62
C LEU A 196 5.47 10.56 -2.88
N LEU A 197 6.15 11.67 -3.15
CA LEU A 197 5.84 12.97 -2.54
C LEU A 197 4.42 13.41 -2.87
N TRP A 198 3.97 13.19 -4.11
CA TRP A 198 2.61 13.51 -4.52
C TRP A 198 1.58 12.63 -3.81
N LEU A 199 1.80 11.32 -3.72
CA LEU A 199 0.94 10.39 -2.98
C LEU A 199 0.82 10.81 -1.51
N LEU A 200 1.93 11.18 -0.87
CA LEU A 200 1.93 11.66 0.51
C LEU A 200 1.18 12.99 0.66
N ALA A 201 1.35 13.92 -0.28
CA ALA A 201 0.63 15.21 -0.28
C ALA A 201 -0.88 15.02 -0.48
N VAL A 202 -1.29 14.25 -1.49
CA VAL A 202 -2.69 13.94 -1.80
C VAL A 202 -3.34 13.22 -0.61
N SER A 203 -2.67 12.20 -0.07
CA SER A 203 -3.18 11.44 1.08
C SER A 203 -3.26 12.31 2.33
N GLY A 204 -2.21 13.08 2.63
CA GLY A 204 -2.15 13.95 3.79
C GLY A 204 -3.26 15.02 3.79
N LEU A 205 -3.46 15.69 2.65
CA LEU A 205 -4.51 16.72 2.50
C LEU A 205 -5.92 16.12 2.47
N GLY A 206 -6.10 15.04 1.71
CA GLY A 206 -7.40 14.39 1.54
C GLY A 206 -7.89 13.71 2.83
N LEU A 207 -7.04 12.93 3.49
CA LEU A 207 -7.40 12.25 4.74
C LEU A 207 -7.58 13.22 5.91
N ARG A 208 -6.79 14.30 5.97
CA ARG A 208 -7.04 15.44 6.89
C ARG A 208 -8.45 15.97 6.70
N ARG A 209 -8.85 16.25 5.46
CA ARG A 209 -10.18 16.78 5.14
C ARG A 209 -11.29 15.79 5.47
N LEU A 210 -11.06 14.51 5.19
CA LEU A 210 -12.03 13.45 5.39
C LEU A 210 -12.29 13.16 6.87
N ARG A 211 -11.24 13.12 7.69
CA ARG A 211 -11.27 12.72 9.11
C ARG A 211 -11.17 13.87 10.11
N GLY A 212 -10.92 15.10 9.66
CA GLY A 212 -10.78 16.27 10.54
C GLY A 212 -9.52 16.25 11.41
N ILE A 213 -8.46 15.56 10.99
CA ILE A 213 -7.21 15.41 11.73
C ILE A 213 -6.11 16.33 11.18
N SER A 214 -4.99 16.49 11.90
CA SER A 214 -3.84 17.22 11.36
C SER A 214 -3.20 16.48 10.18
N THR A 215 -2.58 17.23 9.26
CA THR A 215 -1.88 16.64 8.10
C THR A 215 -0.78 15.67 8.54
N ALA A 216 -0.04 16.00 9.61
CA ALA A 216 0.99 15.13 10.16
C ALA A 216 0.44 13.76 10.60
N ARG A 217 -0.73 13.73 11.26
CA ARG A 217 -1.41 12.48 11.66
C ARG A 217 -1.86 11.67 10.45
N ALA A 218 -2.39 12.34 9.43
CA ALA A 218 -2.79 11.69 8.18
C ALA A 218 -1.61 11.06 7.45
N VAL A 219 -0.51 11.80 7.29
CA VAL A 219 0.72 11.29 6.65
C VAL A 219 1.32 10.14 7.47
N PHE A 220 1.36 10.28 8.80
CA PHE A 220 1.87 9.22 9.68
C PHE A 220 1.03 7.93 9.58
N ALA A 221 -0.29 8.05 9.49
CA ALA A 221 -1.17 6.89 9.27
C ALA A 221 -0.89 6.18 7.94
N VAL A 222 -0.61 6.94 6.87
CA VAL A 222 -0.27 6.40 5.55
C VAL A 222 1.08 5.68 5.59
N LEU A 223 2.11 6.31 6.14
CA LEU A 223 3.44 5.69 6.28
C LEU A 223 3.38 4.41 7.11
N PHE A 224 2.65 4.44 8.23
CA PHE A 224 2.43 3.26 9.06
C PHE A 224 1.71 2.14 8.30
N SER A 225 0.66 2.48 7.54
CA SER A 225 -0.06 1.53 6.70
C SER A 225 0.84 0.91 5.64
N LEU A 226 1.68 1.70 4.98
CA LEU A 226 2.64 1.22 3.97
C LEU A 226 3.61 0.21 4.59
N VAL A 227 4.27 0.56 5.70
CA VAL A 227 5.23 -0.33 6.38
C VAL A 227 4.58 -1.67 6.76
N LEU A 228 3.37 -1.62 7.34
CA LEU A 228 2.67 -2.86 7.71
C LEU A 228 2.22 -3.67 6.50
N SER A 229 1.75 -3.02 5.45
CA SER A 229 1.35 -3.69 4.21
C SER A 229 2.53 -4.39 3.54
N THR A 230 3.72 -3.79 3.56
CA THR A 230 4.96 -4.39 3.05
C THR A 230 5.47 -5.54 3.92
N ALA A 231 5.26 -5.48 5.24
CA ALA A 231 5.67 -6.56 6.14
C ALA A 231 4.88 -7.86 5.88
N VAL A 232 3.62 -7.78 5.47
CA VAL A 232 2.76 -8.97 5.28
C VAL A 232 3.27 -9.94 4.20
N PRO A 233 3.62 -9.51 2.96
CA PRO A 233 4.25 -10.39 1.98
C PRO A 233 5.52 -11.08 2.49
N VAL A 234 6.37 -10.36 3.22
CA VAL A 234 7.60 -10.93 3.80
C VAL A 234 7.26 -12.03 4.79
N LEU A 235 6.29 -11.80 5.69
CA LEU A 235 5.82 -12.82 6.62
C LEU A 235 5.19 -14.02 5.90
N ALA A 236 4.41 -13.78 4.85
CA ALA A 236 3.79 -14.82 4.05
C ALA A 236 4.85 -15.69 3.34
N TYR A 237 5.93 -15.10 2.84
CA TYR A 237 7.09 -15.81 2.31
C TYR A 237 7.76 -16.69 3.38
N LEU A 238 8.00 -16.17 4.58
CA LEU A 238 8.63 -16.93 5.67
C LEU A 238 7.78 -18.12 6.14
N LEU A 239 6.44 -17.99 6.07
CA LEU A 239 5.50 -19.08 6.30
C LEU A 239 5.43 -20.10 5.15
N GLY A 240 6.10 -19.85 4.03
CA GLY A 240 6.05 -20.69 2.83
C GLY A 240 4.78 -20.53 2.00
N LEU A 241 3.99 -19.47 2.22
CA LEU A 241 2.76 -19.18 1.49
C LEU A 241 3.03 -18.48 0.15
N VAL A 242 4.18 -17.82 0.03
CA VAL A 242 4.59 -17.08 -1.17
C VAL A 242 5.98 -17.55 -1.58
N PRO A 243 6.22 -17.89 -2.86
CA PRO A 243 7.56 -18.19 -3.33
C PRO A 243 8.38 -16.90 -3.51
N MET A 244 9.69 -16.97 -3.29
CA MET A 244 10.59 -15.80 -3.39
C MET A 244 10.43 -14.99 -4.70
N PRO A 245 10.29 -15.60 -5.89
CA PRO A 245 10.09 -14.84 -7.12
C PRO A 245 8.83 -13.97 -7.10
N VAL A 246 7.73 -14.46 -6.52
CA VAL A 246 6.49 -13.68 -6.36
C VAL A 246 6.70 -12.57 -5.33
N LEU A 247 7.35 -12.85 -4.20
CA LEU A 247 7.67 -11.83 -3.21
C LEU A 247 8.47 -10.67 -3.82
N LYS A 248 9.49 -10.97 -4.62
CA LYS A 248 10.29 -9.94 -5.28
C LYS A 248 9.45 -9.04 -6.17
N VAL A 249 8.52 -9.58 -6.97
CA VAL A 249 7.64 -8.72 -7.79
C VAL A 249 6.71 -7.92 -6.91
N VAL A 250 6.06 -8.55 -5.94
CA VAL A 250 5.07 -7.92 -5.05
C VAL A 250 5.65 -6.80 -4.18
N LEU A 251 6.96 -6.84 -3.86
CA LEU A 251 7.62 -5.77 -3.10
C LEU A 251 8.11 -4.60 -3.97
N TYR A 252 8.21 -4.81 -5.29
CA TYR A 252 8.75 -3.83 -6.24
C TYR A 252 7.66 -3.15 -7.08
N VAL A 253 6.42 -3.64 -7.01
CA VAL A 253 5.23 -3.14 -7.70
C VAL A 253 4.36 -2.33 -6.73
#